data_AF-A0AAU2RXI2-F1
#
_entry.id   AF-A0AAU2RXI2-F1
#
_cell.length_a   1.000
_cell.length_b   1.000
_cell.length_c   1.000
_cell.angle_alpha   90.00
_cell.angle_beta   90.00
_cell.angle_gamma   90.00
#
_symmetry.space_group_name_H-M   'P 1'
#
loop_
_entity.id
_entity.type
_entity.pdbx_description
1 polymer ?
#
loop_
_entity_poly.entity_id
_entity_poly.type
_entity_poly.pdbx_seq_one_letter_code
_entity_poly.pdbx_strand_id
1 'polypeptide(L)'
;MSVRVRRVYESPEPEDGVRVLVDRLWPRGLSKEAARVDEWPKAMTPSTGLRRWYHAGEGSYEEFAGRYEAELAAPEAAELLDHVRELARKGPLTLLTAAKAPGESHAAVLARLLD
;
A
#
# COMPACT_ATOMS: atom_id res chain seq x y z
N MET A 1 5.63 13.35 -6.56
CA MET A 1 4.39 13.15 -7.34
C MET A 1 3.21 13.62 -6.49
N SER A 2 1.94 13.23 -6.72
CA SER A 2 0.88 13.40 -5.69
C SER A 2 0.37 12.03 -5.25
N VAL A 3 1.11 11.42 -4.32
CA VAL A 3 0.74 10.14 -3.70
C VAL A 3 0.15 10.43 -2.32
N ARG A 4 -1.09 9.98 -2.11
CA ARG A 4 -1.81 10.10 -0.84
C ARG A 4 -1.94 8.72 -0.21
N VAL A 5 -2.01 8.67 1.12
CA VAL A 5 -2.34 7.45 1.85
C VAL A 5 -3.66 7.66 2.57
N ARG A 6 -4.60 6.74 2.38
CA ARG A 6 -5.91 6.77 3.04
C ARG A 6 -6.31 5.43 3.58
N ARG A 7 -7.19 5.46 4.58
CA ARG A 7 -7.83 4.24 5.04
C ARG A 7 -8.89 3.83 4.03
N VAL A 8 -8.91 2.56 3.67
CA VAL A 8 -9.87 1.98 2.71
C VAL A 8 -11.34 2.07 3.17
N TYR A 9 -11.56 2.36 4.47
CA TYR A 9 -12.87 2.58 5.08
C TYR A 9 -13.36 4.03 4.97
N GLU A 10 -12.49 4.96 4.55
CA GLU A 10 -12.89 6.34 4.28
C GLU A 10 -13.61 6.41 2.93
N SER A 11 -14.63 7.26 2.86
CA SER A 11 -15.40 7.47 1.63
C SER A 11 -14.48 7.93 0.49
N PRO A 12 -14.63 7.39 -0.73
CA PRO A 12 -13.88 7.87 -1.88
C PRO A 12 -14.17 9.34 -2.18
N GLU A 13 -13.12 10.10 -2.50
CA GLU A 13 -13.20 11.51 -2.87
C GLU A 13 -12.74 11.72 -4.31
N PRO A 14 -13.28 12.73 -5.02
CA PRO A 14 -12.90 13.01 -6.42
C PRO A 14 -11.41 13.24 -6.63
N GLU A 15 -10.70 13.68 -5.59
CA GLU A 15 -9.27 13.98 -5.63
C GLU A 15 -8.37 12.75 -5.41
N ASP A 16 -8.94 11.57 -5.13
CA ASP A 16 -8.17 10.36 -4.91
C ASP A 16 -7.47 9.85 -6.18
N GLY A 17 -7.96 10.26 -7.36
CA GLY A 17 -7.48 9.76 -8.64
C GLY A 17 -7.50 8.23 -8.68
N VAL A 18 -6.36 7.61 -9.04
CA VAL A 18 -6.24 6.15 -9.07
C VAL A 18 -6.12 5.59 -7.65
N ARG A 19 -7.00 4.66 -7.29
CA ARG A 19 -7.07 4.05 -5.96
C ARG A 19 -6.46 2.65 -5.94
N VAL A 20 -5.29 2.53 -5.32
CA VAL A 20 -4.50 1.28 -5.28
C VAL A 20 -4.58 0.66 -3.89
N LEU A 21 -5.15 -0.55 -3.79
CA LEU A 21 -5.16 -1.30 -2.53
C LEU A 21 -3.76 -1.90 -2.27
N VAL A 22 -3.17 -1.55 -1.13
CA VAL A 22 -1.82 -2.00 -0.75
C VAL A 22 -1.81 -3.01 0.40
N ASP A 23 -2.98 -3.42 0.89
CA ASP A 23 -3.07 -4.57 1.80
C ASP A 23 -3.06 -5.88 1.02
N ARG A 24 -2.31 -6.87 1.51
CA ARG A 24 -2.31 -8.22 0.95
C ARG A 24 -3.69 -8.89 0.99
N LEU A 25 -4.48 -8.57 2.00
CA LEU A 25 -5.79 -9.16 2.26
C LEU A 25 -6.89 -8.13 1.99
N TRP A 26 -8.00 -8.60 1.44
CA TRP A 26 -9.16 -7.74 1.25
C TRP A 26 -9.68 -7.25 2.62
N PRO A 27 -9.96 -5.94 2.79
CA PRO A 27 -10.49 -5.39 4.02
C PRO A 27 -11.82 -6.03 4.41
N ARG A 28 -11.96 -6.42 5.67
CA ARG A 28 -13.20 -7.05 6.16
C ARG A 28 -14.36 -6.07 6.14
N GLY A 29 -15.54 -6.57 5.80
CA GLY A 29 -16.80 -5.80 5.84
C GLY A 29 -16.97 -4.78 4.72
N LEU A 30 -16.10 -4.81 3.69
CA LEU A 30 -16.14 -3.87 2.59
C LEU A 30 -16.41 -4.60 1.26
N SER A 31 -17.38 -4.15 0.47
CA SER A 31 -17.57 -4.68 -0.89
C SER A 31 -16.58 -4.05 -1.85
N LYS A 32 -16.31 -4.71 -2.99
CA LYS A 32 -15.45 -4.16 -4.05
C LYS A 32 -15.98 -2.83 -4.57
N GLU A 33 -17.31 -2.74 -4.72
CA GLU A 33 -18.00 -1.54 -5.20
C GLU A 33 -17.85 -0.36 -4.22
N ALA A 34 -17.99 -0.62 -2.92
CA ALA A 34 -17.85 0.41 -1.89
C ALA A 34 -16.40 0.89 -1.75
N ALA A 35 -15.43 -0.02 -1.88
CA ALA A 35 -14.02 0.29 -1.73
C ALA A 35 -13.47 1.18 -2.87
N ARG A 36 -14.10 1.12 -4.06
CA ARG A 36 -13.62 1.73 -5.30
C ARG A 36 -12.11 1.55 -5.46
N VAL A 37 -11.69 0.29 -5.50
CA VAL A 37 -10.29 -0.09 -5.74
C VAL A 37 -10.14 -0.28 -7.24
N ASP A 38 -9.24 0.49 -7.85
CA ASP A 38 -8.91 0.40 -9.27
C ASP A 38 -7.84 -0.67 -9.50
N GLU A 39 -6.82 -0.73 -8.64
CA GLU A 39 -5.71 -1.68 -8.72
C GLU A 39 -5.41 -2.39 -7.41
N TRP A 40 -4.99 -3.66 -7.49
CA TRP A 40 -4.59 -4.47 -6.33
C TRP A 40 -3.33 -5.30 -6.61
N PRO A 41 -2.15 -4.64 -6.70
CA PRO A 41 -0.86 -5.29 -6.99
C PRO A 41 -0.35 -6.07 -5.78
N LYS A 42 -0.88 -7.28 -5.55
CA LYS A 42 -0.59 -8.08 -4.34
C LYS A 42 0.89 -8.41 -4.12
N ALA A 43 1.69 -8.54 -5.18
CA ALA A 43 3.11 -8.85 -5.03
C ALA A 43 3.93 -7.65 -4.54
N MET A 44 3.39 -6.42 -4.64
CA MET A 44 3.96 -5.22 -4.03
C MET A 44 3.67 -5.14 -2.52
N THR A 45 2.81 -6.00 -1.96
CA THR A 45 2.43 -5.96 -0.53
C THR A 45 3.38 -6.79 0.33
N PRO A 46 3.59 -6.46 1.63
CA PRO A 46 4.50 -7.22 2.47
C PRO A 46 4.06 -8.68 2.56
N SER A 47 5.04 -9.58 2.63
CA SER A 47 4.78 -11.02 2.74
C SER A 47 3.96 -11.34 3.99
N THR A 48 3.27 -12.49 3.95
CA THR A 48 2.50 -12.96 5.10
C THR A 48 3.39 -13.12 6.35
N GLY A 49 4.64 -13.53 6.17
CA GLY A 49 5.61 -13.68 7.26
C GLY A 49 5.99 -12.34 7.86
N LEU A 50 6.45 -11.39 7.04
CA LEU A 50 6.86 -10.06 7.49
C LEU A 50 5.70 -9.31 8.16
N ARG A 51 4.50 -9.37 7.57
CA ARG A 51 3.29 -8.79 8.16
C ARG A 51 2.97 -9.39 9.54
N ARG A 52 3.08 -10.71 9.71
CA ARG A 52 2.79 -11.37 11.00
C ARG A 52 3.83 -10.98 12.05
N TRP A 53 5.10 -11.02 11.69
CA TRP A 53 6.22 -10.63 12.56
C TRP A 53 6.04 -9.20 13.09
N TYR A 54 5.75 -8.24 12.21
CA TYR A 54 5.54 -6.85 12.64
C TYR A 54 4.29 -6.68 13.52
N HIS A 55 3.18 -7.34 13.17
CA HIS A 55 1.96 -7.28 14.00
C HIS A 55 2.07 -8.02 15.34
N ALA A 56 3.02 -8.93 15.48
CA ALA A 56 3.34 -9.59 16.76
C ALA A 56 4.20 -8.70 17.68
N GLY A 57 4.66 -7.54 17.21
CA GLY A 57 5.53 -6.65 17.97
C GLY A 57 6.96 -7.16 18.11
N GLU A 58 7.38 -8.05 17.21
CA GLU A 58 8.71 -8.68 17.26
C GLU A 58 9.87 -7.78 16.77
N GLY A 59 9.58 -6.54 16.36
CA GLY A 59 10.60 -5.54 16.04
C GLY A 59 10.04 -4.15 15.75
N SER A 60 10.92 -3.24 15.33
CA SER A 60 10.58 -1.82 15.12
C SER A 60 9.98 -1.55 13.74
N TYR A 61 9.35 -0.39 13.57
CA TYR A 61 8.91 0.10 12.27
C TYR A 61 10.07 0.25 11.27
N GLU A 62 11.24 0.71 11.72
CA GLU A 62 12.42 0.86 10.87
C GLU A 62 12.93 -0.49 10.34
N GLU A 63 12.94 -1.51 11.18
CA GLU A 63 13.32 -2.86 10.78
C GLU A 63 12.29 -3.47 9.83
N PHE A 64 10.99 -3.24 10.10
CA PHE A 64 9.93 -3.61 9.18
C PHE A 64 10.09 -2.94 7.81
N ALA A 65 10.35 -1.63 7.77
CA ALA A 65 10.53 -0.88 6.55
C ALA A 65 11.72 -1.40 5.74
N GLY A 66 12.88 -1.61 6.37
CA GLY A 66 14.06 -2.15 5.69
C GLY A 66 13.84 -3.55 5.12
N ARG A 67 13.16 -4.43 5.86
CA ARG A 67 12.80 -5.78 5.36
C ARG A 67 11.80 -5.72 4.22
N TYR A 68 10.83 -4.82 4.30
CA TYR A 68 9.81 -4.66 3.27
C TYR A 68 10.41 -4.08 1.98
N GLU A 69 11.32 -3.10 2.07
CA GLU A 69 12.06 -2.60 0.92
C GLU A 69 12.88 -3.69 0.23
N ALA A 70 13.46 -4.62 1.00
CA ALA A 70 14.13 -5.79 0.43
C ALA A 70 13.14 -6.73 -0.30
N GLU A 71 11.92 -6.91 0.20
CA GLU A 71 10.88 -7.67 -0.52
C GLU A 71 10.46 -6.96 -1.83
N LEU A 72 10.41 -5.62 -1.83
CA LEU A 72 10.09 -4.82 -3.01
C LEU A 72 11.17 -4.86 -4.10
N ALA A 73 12.40 -5.27 -3.77
CA ALA A 73 13.47 -5.46 -4.74
C ALA A 73 13.34 -6.77 -5.54
N ALA A 74 12.42 -7.66 -5.18
CA ALA A 74 12.12 -8.85 -5.97
C ALA A 74 11.55 -8.45 -7.34
N PRO A 75 11.90 -9.14 -8.45
CA PRO A 75 11.53 -8.71 -9.81
C PRO A 75 10.04 -8.41 -10.01
N GLU A 76 9.16 -9.28 -9.54
CA GLU A 76 7.70 -9.10 -9.66
C GLU A 76 7.20 -7.88 -8.87
N ALA A 77 7.72 -7.66 -7.67
CA ALA A 77 7.34 -6.51 -6.84
C ALA A 77 7.88 -5.19 -7.42
N ALA A 78 9.10 -5.22 -7.96
CA ALA A 78 9.74 -4.07 -8.60
C ALA A 78 8.98 -3.63 -9.86
N GLU A 79 8.58 -4.57 -10.72
CA GLU A 79 7.77 -4.27 -11.90
C GLU A 79 6.41 -3.63 -11.55
N LEU A 80 5.74 -4.14 -10.50
CA LEU A 80 4.49 -3.56 -10.03
C LEU A 80 4.70 -2.18 -9.38
N LEU A 81 5.79 -1.98 -8.66
CA LEU A 81 6.14 -0.69 -8.07
C LEU A 81 6.39 0.36 -9.18
N ASP A 82 7.09 -0.03 -10.25
CA ASP A 82 7.31 0.83 -11.40
C ASP A 82 6.00 1.15 -12.15
N HIS A 83 5.12 0.16 -12.32
CA HIS A 83 3.78 0.40 -12.88
C HIS A 83 2.99 1.43 -12.06
N VAL A 84 2.94 1.26 -10.73
CA VAL A 84 2.26 2.21 -9.83
C VAL A 84 2.92 3.60 -9.87
N ARG A 85 4.25 3.65 -10.00
CA ARG A 85 5.00 4.91 -10.18
C ARG A 85 4.61 5.62 -11.48
N GLU A 86 4.41 4.90 -12.57
CA GLU A 86 3.91 5.48 -13.82
C GLU A 86 2.47 6.00 -13.70
N LEU A 87 1.60 5.33 -12.92
CA LEU A 87 0.27 5.85 -12.61
C LEU A 87 0.33 7.16 -11.82
N ALA A 88 1.19 7.22 -10.80
CA ALA A 88 1.40 8.42 -9.99
C ALA A 88 1.98 9.61 -10.79
N ARG A 89 2.65 9.34 -11.93
CA ARG A 89 3.10 10.39 -12.87
C ARG A 89 1.97 10.95 -13.73
N LYS A 90 0.94 10.16 -14.00
CA LYS A 90 -0.19 10.54 -14.87
C LYS A 90 -1.26 11.35 -14.15
N GLY A 91 -1.30 11.30 -12.82
CA GLY A 91 -2.27 12.05 -12.02
C GLY A 91 -2.21 11.69 -10.53
N PRO A 92 -3.19 12.17 -9.74
CA PRO A 92 -3.31 11.83 -8.32
C PRO A 92 -3.44 10.31 -8.14
N LEU A 93 -2.78 9.79 -7.11
CA LEU A 93 -2.84 8.39 -6.74
C LEU A 93 -3.03 8.25 -5.23
N THR A 94 -4.00 7.45 -4.83
CA THR A 94 -4.29 7.15 -3.42
C THR A 94 -3.97 5.68 -3.12
N LEU A 95 -3.03 5.46 -2.21
CA LEU A 95 -2.76 4.16 -1.60
C LEU A 95 -3.78 3.89 -0.50
N LEU A 96 -4.51 2.78 -0.62
CA LEU A 96 -5.55 2.37 0.32
C LEU A 96 -5.03 1.26 1.24
N THR A 97 -5.22 1.45 2.54
CA THR A 97 -4.91 0.43 3.56
C THR A 97 -5.99 0.34 4.64
N ALA A 98 -6.15 -0.82 5.26
CA ALA A 98 -6.98 -1.05 6.43
C ALA A 98 -6.22 -0.76 7.74
N ALA A 99 -4.91 -0.48 7.67
CA ALA A 99 -4.09 -0.13 8.82
C ALA A 99 -4.71 1.02 9.61
N LYS A 100 -4.74 0.89 10.94
CA LYS A 100 -5.28 1.93 11.84
C LYS A 100 -4.39 3.17 11.88
N ALA A 101 -3.08 2.99 11.77
CA ALA A 101 -2.07 4.02 11.71
C ALA A 101 -1.32 3.93 10.37
N PRO A 102 -1.82 4.58 9.30
CA PRO A 102 -1.19 4.48 7.99
C PRO A 102 0.25 5.01 7.95
N GLY A 103 0.59 6.00 8.80
CA GLY A 103 1.93 6.59 8.89
C GLY A 103 3.03 5.65 9.40
N GLU A 104 2.66 4.58 10.10
CA GLU A 104 3.58 3.54 10.60
C GLU A 104 3.23 2.17 10.01
N SER A 105 2.93 2.16 8.71
CA SER A 105 2.51 0.97 7.96
C SER A 105 3.31 0.80 6.67
N HIS A 106 3.13 -0.34 6.01
CA HIS A 106 3.68 -0.57 4.65
C HIS A 106 3.22 0.49 3.64
N ALA A 107 2.05 1.10 3.83
CA ALA A 107 1.57 2.16 2.96
C ALA A 107 2.44 3.41 3.04
N ALA A 108 3.00 3.74 4.21
CA ALA A 108 3.93 4.86 4.36
C ALA A 108 5.27 4.59 3.67
N VAL A 109 5.76 3.34 3.71
CA VAL A 109 6.97 2.93 2.98
C VAL A 109 6.75 3.09 1.47
N LEU A 110 5.63 2.59 0.95
CA LEU A 110 5.28 2.75 -0.47
C LEU A 110 5.13 4.21 -0.87
N ALA A 111 4.45 5.02 -0.06
CA ALA A 111 4.29 6.44 -0.33
C ALA A 111 5.65 7.14 -0.48
N ARG A 112 6.61 6.85 0.41
CA ARG A 112 7.97 7.39 0.32
C ARG A 112 8.73 6.95 -0.93
N LEU A 113 8.50 5.72 -1.42
CA LEU A 113 9.16 5.20 -2.62
C LEU A 113 8.53 5.69 -3.94
N LEU A 114 7.30 6.20 -3.86
CA LEU A 114 6.48 6.64 -5.00
C LEU A 114 6.35 8.16 -5.10
N ASP A 115 6.76 8.91 -4.08
CA ASP A 115 6.84 10.37 -4.11
C ASP A 115 8.00 10.88 -4.98
#